data_AF-A0AAV8FR58-F1
#
_entry.id   AF-A0AAV8FR58-F1
#
_cell.length_a   1.000
_cell.length_b   1.000
_cell.length_c   1.000
_cell.angle_alpha   90.00
_cell.angle_beta   90.00
_cell.angle_gamma   90.00
#
_symmetry.space_group_name_H-M   'P 1'
#
loop_
_entity.id
_entity.type
_entity.pdbx_description
1 polymer ?
#
loop_
_entity_poly.entity_id
_entity_poly.type
_entity_poly.pdbx_seq_one_letter_code
_entity_poly.pdbx_strand_id
1 'polypeptide(L)'
;MNNADFIITSTYQEIAGSKNTVGQYESHTAFTMPGLYRVVHGIDVFDPKFNIVSPGADMSIYFPYTEKEKRLTSLHGSIENLLFDPEQNDEHLGWLDDRSKPIIFSMARLDRVKNITGLVEMFGKCARLREMANLVVVAGYNDVKRSSDREEIQEIEKMHELIKTYNLFGQFRWISAQTNRARNGELYRYIADTQGVFVQPAFYEAFGLTVVEAMTCGLPTFATLHGGPAEIIEHGISGFHIDPYHPDQAASVLVDFFEKCKKDPGYWTVISDGGLRRIYERYTWKIYSERLLTLAGVYSFWKYVSKLERRETRRYLEMFYILKFRDLAKSVPLAVDDVQ
;
A
#
# COMPACT_ATOMS: atom_id res chain seq x y z
N MET A 1 0.14 1.00 -23.00
CA MET A 1 0.70 2.38 -23.02
C MET A 1 0.33 3.12 -24.30
N ASN A 2 0.99 2.86 -25.44
CA ASN A 2 0.81 3.67 -26.66
C ASN A 2 -0.57 3.61 -27.35
N ASN A 3 -1.38 2.59 -27.09
CA ASN A 3 -2.72 2.47 -27.67
C ASN A 3 -3.78 3.34 -26.95
N ALA A 4 -3.47 3.87 -25.76
CA ALA A 4 -4.43 4.61 -24.96
C ALA A 4 -4.68 6.01 -25.53
N ASP A 5 -5.93 6.49 -25.43
CA ASP A 5 -6.26 7.87 -25.82
C ASP A 5 -5.68 8.88 -24.83
N PHE A 6 -5.76 8.55 -23.53
CA PHE A 6 -5.10 9.19 -22.39
C PHE A 6 -4.79 8.15 -21.31
N ILE A 7 -3.88 8.48 -20.41
CA ILE A 7 -3.43 7.64 -19.29
C ILE A 7 -3.68 8.42 -18.00
N ILE A 8 -4.35 7.78 -17.06
CA ILE A 8 -4.48 8.27 -15.68
C ILE A 8 -3.41 7.61 -14.84
N THR A 9 -2.74 8.42 -14.03
CA THR A 9 -1.83 7.97 -12.97
C THR A 9 -2.28 8.55 -11.63
N SER A 10 -1.89 7.90 -10.55
CA SER A 10 -2.30 8.30 -9.20
C SER A 10 -1.36 9.36 -8.61
N THR A 11 -0.12 9.42 -9.10
CA THR A 11 0.96 10.30 -8.62
C THR A 11 1.83 10.78 -9.78
N TYR A 12 2.52 11.90 -9.61
CA TYR A 12 3.59 12.33 -10.51
C TYR A 12 4.75 11.32 -10.53
N GLN A 13 5.08 10.76 -9.36
CA GLN A 13 6.10 9.71 -9.19
C GLN A 13 5.87 8.51 -10.13
N GLU A 14 4.61 8.14 -10.38
CA GLU A 14 4.26 7.07 -11.32
C GLU A 14 4.71 7.39 -12.76
N ILE A 15 4.71 8.66 -13.16
CA ILE A 15 5.13 9.09 -14.50
C ILE A 15 6.65 9.28 -14.57
N ALA A 16 7.16 10.27 -13.83
CA ALA A 16 8.50 10.84 -14.01
C ALA A 16 9.34 10.81 -12.73
N GLY A 17 8.88 10.09 -11.72
CA GLY A 17 9.68 9.84 -10.54
C GLY A 17 9.87 11.10 -9.69
N SER A 18 11.08 11.21 -9.14
CA SER A 18 11.55 12.35 -8.37
C SER A 18 12.84 12.87 -8.98
N LYS A 19 13.39 13.95 -8.41
CA LYS A 19 14.70 14.46 -8.83
C LYS A 19 15.81 13.39 -8.79
N ASN A 20 15.71 12.41 -7.87
CA ASN A 20 16.77 11.45 -7.59
C ASN A 20 16.42 10.01 -8.01
N THR A 21 15.19 9.76 -8.47
CA THR A 21 14.69 8.40 -8.74
C THR A 21 13.83 8.39 -9.99
N VAL A 22 14.05 7.43 -10.88
CA VAL A 22 13.27 7.24 -12.12
C VAL A 22 11.79 6.89 -11.82
N GLY A 23 10.87 7.41 -12.63
CA GLY A 23 9.44 7.10 -12.57
C GLY A 23 9.08 5.70 -13.09
N GLN A 24 7.86 5.25 -12.80
CA GLN A 24 7.39 3.92 -13.24
C GLN A 24 7.19 3.88 -14.76
N TYR A 25 6.52 4.86 -15.37
CA TYR A 25 6.43 4.96 -16.82
C TYR A 25 7.77 5.35 -17.43
N GLU A 26 8.52 6.26 -16.80
CA GLU A 26 9.85 6.67 -17.26
C GLU A 26 10.80 5.49 -17.46
N SER A 27 10.77 4.48 -16.57
CA SER A 27 11.60 3.28 -16.69
C SER A 27 11.30 2.44 -17.95
N HIS A 28 10.18 2.71 -18.62
CA HIS A 28 9.78 2.07 -19.87
C HIS A 28 10.12 2.90 -21.12
N THR A 29 10.78 4.06 -20.96
CA THR A 29 11.24 4.92 -22.07
C THR A 29 12.23 4.17 -22.94
N ALA A 30 13.26 3.56 -22.33
CA ALA A 30 14.26 2.78 -23.04
C ALA A 30 14.69 1.57 -22.21
N PHE A 31 14.49 0.38 -22.76
CA PHE A 31 14.91 -0.87 -22.11
C PHE A 31 15.14 -1.96 -23.16
N THR A 32 15.71 -3.08 -22.73
CA THR A 32 15.96 -4.23 -23.60
C THR A 32 15.53 -5.50 -22.91
N MET A 33 14.94 -6.42 -23.68
CA MET A 33 14.75 -7.81 -23.28
C MET A 33 15.66 -8.67 -24.17
N PRO A 34 16.90 -8.96 -23.72
CA PRO A 34 17.88 -9.69 -24.51
C PRO A 34 17.31 -11.00 -25.07
N GLY A 35 17.54 -11.25 -26.36
CA GLY A 35 16.98 -12.40 -27.07
C GLY A 35 15.52 -12.25 -27.51
N LEU A 36 14.81 -11.18 -27.11
CA LEU A 36 13.40 -10.98 -27.43
C LEU A 36 13.13 -9.75 -28.30
N TYR A 37 13.45 -8.54 -27.83
CA TYR A 37 13.46 -7.27 -28.58
C TYR A 37 14.07 -6.14 -27.74
N ARG A 38 14.36 -5.01 -28.41
CA ARG A 38 14.82 -3.77 -27.79
C ARG A 38 13.76 -2.68 -27.94
N VAL A 39 13.51 -1.94 -26.87
CA VAL A 39 12.65 -0.75 -26.86
C VAL A 39 13.56 0.47 -26.78
N VAL A 40 13.70 1.17 -27.91
CA VAL A 40 14.54 2.39 -27.99
C VAL A 40 13.78 3.60 -27.46
N HIS A 41 12.48 3.69 -27.77
CA HIS A 41 11.59 4.75 -27.29
C HIS A 41 10.18 4.16 -27.09
N GLY A 42 9.91 3.68 -25.88
CA GLY A 42 8.70 2.96 -25.51
C GLY A 42 7.55 3.87 -25.08
N ILE A 43 7.86 4.94 -24.37
CA ILE A 43 6.92 5.95 -23.89
C ILE A 43 7.71 7.24 -23.64
N ASP A 44 7.04 8.39 -23.71
CA ASP A 44 7.60 9.69 -23.37
C ASP A 44 6.87 10.23 -22.14
N VAL A 45 7.62 10.60 -21.10
CA VAL A 45 7.07 11.19 -19.87
C VAL A 45 6.43 12.56 -20.09
N PHE A 46 6.78 13.22 -21.19
CA PHE A 46 6.19 14.50 -21.62
C PHE A 46 4.97 14.33 -22.52
N ASP A 47 4.57 13.10 -22.84
CA ASP A 47 3.42 12.88 -23.72
C ASP A 47 2.15 13.47 -23.07
N PRO A 48 1.41 14.36 -23.77
CA PRO A 48 0.29 15.07 -23.19
C PRO A 48 -0.83 14.14 -22.72
N LYS A 49 -0.85 12.88 -23.16
CA LYS A 49 -1.85 11.88 -22.77
C LYS A 49 -1.78 11.54 -21.27
N PHE A 50 -0.66 11.81 -20.59
CA PHE A 50 -0.55 11.58 -19.14
C PHE A 50 -1.29 12.63 -18.33
N ASN A 51 -2.15 12.17 -17.43
CA ASN A 51 -2.91 13.02 -16.52
C ASN A 51 -2.89 12.42 -15.12
N ILE A 52 -2.56 13.23 -14.12
CA ILE A 52 -2.57 12.81 -12.72
C ILE A 52 -3.97 13.06 -12.17
N VAL A 53 -4.66 11.98 -11.81
CA VAL A 53 -5.97 12.02 -11.16
C VAL A 53 -5.91 11.06 -9.98
N SER A 54 -5.51 11.59 -8.83
CA SER A 54 -5.29 10.80 -7.63
C SER A 54 -6.61 10.26 -7.07
N PRO A 55 -6.69 8.95 -6.76
CA PRO A 55 -7.88 8.36 -6.15
C PRO A 55 -7.98 8.74 -4.67
N GLY A 56 -9.07 8.32 -4.00
CA GLY A 56 -9.26 8.53 -2.57
C GLY A 56 -9.74 7.28 -1.84
N ALA A 57 -10.05 7.44 -0.56
CA ALA A 57 -10.77 6.45 0.23
C ALA A 57 -12.28 6.74 0.22
N ASP A 58 -13.10 5.70 0.36
CA ASP A 58 -14.55 5.86 0.54
C ASP A 58 -14.83 6.46 1.93
N MET A 59 -15.28 7.72 1.96
CA MET A 59 -15.50 8.47 3.20
C MET A 59 -16.67 7.94 4.05
N SER A 60 -17.49 7.03 3.52
CA SER A 60 -18.51 6.32 4.31
C SER A 60 -17.92 5.16 5.12
N ILE A 61 -16.78 4.62 4.69
CA ILE A 61 -16.08 3.50 5.34
C ILE A 61 -14.92 4.03 6.20
N TYR A 62 -14.12 4.92 5.64
CA TYR A 62 -12.93 5.49 6.26
C TYR A 62 -13.19 6.96 6.57
N PHE A 63 -13.14 7.30 7.85
CA PHE A 63 -13.42 8.64 8.36
C PHE A 63 -12.67 8.83 9.69
N PRO A 64 -12.43 10.08 10.14
CA PRO A 64 -11.65 10.35 11.33
C PRO A 64 -12.13 9.58 12.57
N TYR A 65 -11.20 9.01 13.33
CA TYR A 65 -11.50 8.28 14.57
C TYR A 65 -12.18 9.12 15.66
N THR A 66 -12.12 10.44 15.53
CA THR A 66 -12.70 11.46 16.41
C THR A 66 -14.21 11.66 16.21
N GLU A 67 -14.78 11.24 15.08
CA GLU A 67 -16.23 11.32 14.80
C GLU A 67 -16.98 10.20 15.54
N LYS A 68 -17.13 10.37 16.87
CA LYS A 68 -17.65 9.34 17.79
C LYS A 68 -19.06 8.87 17.44
N GLU A 69 -19.89 9.74 16.87
CA GLU A 69 -21.25 9.46 16.44
C GLU A 69 -21.35 8.51 15.23
N LYS A 70 -20.29 8.41 14.41
CA LYS A 70 -20.24 7.51 13.25
C LYS A 70 -19.57 6.17 13.56
N ARG A 71 -18.94 6.03 14.74
CA ARG A 71 -18.18 4.83 15.13
C ARG A 71 -19.07 3.60 15.16
N LEU A 72 -18.57 2.49 14.61
CA LEU A 72 -19.28 1.21 14.55
C LEU A 72 -19.04 0.40 15.83
N THR A 73 -19.50 0.92 16.96
CA THR A 73 -19.23 0.35 18.30
C THR A 73 -19.74 -1.08 18.49
N SER A 74 -20.77 -1.50 17.73
CA SER A 74 -21.24 -2.89 17.71
C SER A 74 -20.18 -3.89 17.22
N LEU A 75 -19.17 -3.43 16.48
CA LEU A 75 -18.05 -4.27 16.00
C LEU A 75 -16.92 -4.38 17.02
N HIS A 76 -16.90 -3.57 18.09
CA HIS A 76 -15.77 -3.50 19.03
C HIS A 76 -15.48 -4.84 19.70
N GLY A 77 -16.50 -5.58 20.14
CA GLY A 77 -16.29 -6.92 20.71
C GLY A 77 -15.61 -7.89 19.72
N SER A 78 -15.97 -7.82 18.44
CA SER A 78 -15.31 -8.65 17.41
C SER A 78 -13.87 -8.22 17.12
N ILE A 79 -13.59 -6.91 17.17
CA ILE A 79 -12.25 -6.35 16.98
C ILE A 79 -11.36 -6.68 18.19
N GLU A 80 -11.91 -6.59 19.40
CA GLU A 80 -11.20 -6.95 20.63
C GLU A 80 -10.83 -8.43 20.67
N ASN A 81 -11.75 -9.32 20.25
CA ASN A 81 -11.41 -10.73 20.09
C ASN A 81 -10.30 -10.91 19.04
N LEU A 82 -10.43 -10.26 17.88
CA LEU A 82 -9.43 -10.34 16.81
C LEU A 82 -8.03 -9.88 17.27
N LEU A 83 -7.94 -8.83 18.09
CA LEU A 83 -6.68 -8.26 18.57
C LEU A 83 -6.11 -8.96 19.80
N PHE A 84 -6.97 -9.36 20.75
CA PHE A 84 -6.55 -9.66 22.12
C PHE A 84 -6.97 -11.03 22.65
N ASP A 85 -7.71 -11.84 21.87
CA ASP A 85 -8.02 -13.22 22.25
C ASP A 85 -6.72 -14.06 22.23
N PRO A 86 -6.29 -14.68 23.35
CA PRO A 86 -5.06 -15.47 23.37
C PRO A 86 -5.17 -16.78 22.57
N GLU A 87 -6.36 -17.20 22.14
CA GLU A 87 -6.54 -18.38 21.31
C GLU A 87 -5.78 -18.26 19.97
N GLN A 88 -5.19 -19.37 19.53
CA GLN A 88 -4.48 -19.46 18.25
C GLN A 88 -5.27 -20.35 17.31
N ASN A 89 -5.60 -19.82 16.15
CA ASN A 89 -6.42 -20.49 15.15
C ASN A 89 -6.06 -19.98 13.75
N ASP A 90 -6.82 -20.41 12.75
CA ASP A 90 -6.59 -20.03 11.35
C ASP A 90 -6.88 -18.54 11.04
N GLU A 91 -7.53 -17.82 11.95
CA GLU A 91 -7.81 -16.38 11.81
C GLU A 91 -6.74 -15.50 12.44
N HIS A 92 -6.11 -15.95 13.54
CA HIS A 92 -5.07 -15.19 14.22
C HIS A 92 -4.06 -16.06 14.99
N LEU A 93 -2.80 -15.62 14.95
CA LEU A 93 -1.65 -16.26 15.59
C LEU A 93 -0.91 -15.25 16.48
N GLY A 94 -0.36 -15.71 17.61
CA GLY A 94 0.27 -14.87 18.62
C GLY A 94 -0.73 -14.13 19.51
N TRP A 95 -0.28 -13.42 20.54
CA TRP A 95 -1.13 -12.68 21.47
C TRP A 95 -0.38 -11.46 22.01
N LEU A 96 -1.12 -10.55 22.64
CA LEU A 96 -0.59 -9.31 23.23
C LEU A 96 -0.76 -9.34 24.75
N ASP A 97 0.34 -9.34 25.49
CA ASP A 97 0.34 -9.38 26.97
C ASP A 97 -0.11 -8.04 27.55
N ASP A 98 0.40 -6.93 27.00
CA ASP A 98 0.11 -5.58 27.48
C ASP A 98 -0.80 -4.84 26.50
N ARG A 99 -2.10 -4.82 26.82
CA ARG A 99 -3.12 -4.12 26.03
C ARG A 99 -3.03 -2.60 26.11
N SER A 100 -2.26 -2.04 27.05
CA SER A 100 -2.13 -0.59 27.23
C SER A 100 -1.12 0.04 26.26
N LYS A 101 -0.26 -0.77 25.63
CA LYS A 101 0.70 -0.28 24.65
C LYS A 101 0.03 0.16 23.34
N PRO A 102 0.53 1.21 22.70
CA PRO A 102 0.12 1.57 21.35
C PRO A 102 0.42 0.42 20.37
N ILE A 103 -0.37 0.35 19.31
CA ILE A 103 -0.24 -0.68 18.28
C ILE A 103 0.45 -0.11 17.03
N ILE A 104 1.53 -0.75 16.61
CA ILE A 104 2.07 -0.64 15.26
C ILE A 104 1.24 -1.57 14.38
N PHE A 105 0.49 -0.99 13.46
CA PHE A 105 -0.45 -1.71 12.61
C PHE A 105 0.02 -1.74 11.15
N SER A 106 -0.08 -2.89 10.50
CA SER A 106 0.10 -3.00 9.05
C SER A 106 -0.93 -3.94 8.46
N MET A 107 -1.44 -3.60 7.28
CA MET A 107 -2.42 -4.41 6.56
C MET A 107 -2.08 -4.42 5.07
N ALA A 108 -1.82 -5.59 4.51
CA ALA A 108 -1.53 -5.78 3.09
C ALA A 108 -1.73 -7.24 2.68
N ARG A 109 -1.59 -7.52 1.38
CA ARG A 109 -1.35 -8.90 0.93
C ARG A 109 0.02 -9.38 1.44
N LEU A 110 0.17 -10.68 1.59
CA LEU A 110 1.43 -11.29 1.96
C LEU A 110 2.17 -11.72 0.70
N ASP A 111 3.00 -10.83 0.18
CA ASP A 111 3.90 -11.08 -0.95
C ASP A 111 5.27 -10.43 -0.69
N ARG A 112 6.28 -10.83 -1.46
CA ARG A 112 7.66 -10.38 -1.25
C ARG A 112 7.82 -8.88 -1.39
N VAL A 113 7.04 -8.24 -2.27
CA VAL A 113 7.13 -6.81 -2.52
C VAL A 113 6.56 -6.02 -1.34
N LYS A 114 5.44 -6.48 -0.76
CA LYS A 114 4.81 -5.86 0.42
C LYS A 114 5.68 -5.92 1.67
N ASN A 115 6.60 -6.88 1.76
CA ASN A 115 7.66 -6.94 2.77
C ASN A 115 7.14 -6.85 4.22
N ILE A 116 6.00 -7.49 4.49
CA ILE A 116 5.43 -7.56 5.85
C ILE A 116 6.38 -8.34 6.77
N THR A 117 7.03 -9.39 6.28
CA THR A 117 8.04 -10.13 7.03
C THR A 117 9.25 -9.26 7.41
N GLY A 118 9.64 -8.30 6.55
CA GLY A 118 10.70 -7.33 6.88
C GLY A 118 10.33 -6.40 8.03
N LEU A 119 9.07 -5.97 8.12
CA LEU A 119 8.56 -5.21 9.28
C LEU A 119 8.61 -6.05 10.57
N VAL A 120 8.22 -7.33 10.49
CA VAL A 120 8.27 -8.24 11.65
C VAL A 120 9.71 -8.47 12.11
N GLU A 121 10.64 -8.66 11.17
CA GLU A 121 12.07 -8.79 11.47
C GLU A 121 12.63 -7.52 12.13
N MET A 122 12.32 -6.35 11.57
CA MET A 122 12.73 -5.04 12.11
C MET A 122 12.22 -4.85 13.54
N PHE A 123 10.95 -5.15 13.80
CA PHE A 123 10.37 -5.10 15.14
C PHE A 123 11.05 -6.10 16.09
N GLY A 124 11.25 -7.34 15.64
CA GLY A 124 11.89 -8.39 16.43
C GLY A 124 13.31 -8.04 16.90
N LYS A 125 14.10 -7.40 16.03
CA LYS A 125 15.47 -6.93 16.32
C LYS A 125 15.51 -5.72 17.27
N CYS A 126 14.54 -4.82 17.20
CA CYS A 126 14.55 -3.58 17.97
C CYS A 126 13.89 -3.75 19.35
N ALA A 127 14.69 -4.11 20.36
CA ALA A 127 14.22 -4.26 21.75
C ALA A 127 13.53 -3.00 22.29
N ARG A 128 14.02 -1.81 21.91
CA ARG A 128 13.42 -0.53 22.32
C ARG A 128 12.00 -0.34 21.75
N LEU A 129 11.80 -0.67 20.48
CA LEU A 129 10.48 -0.58 19.84
C LEU A 129 9.48 -1.56 20.46
N ARG A 130 9.94 -2.77 20.76
CA ARG A 130 9.19 -3.82 21.48
C ARG A 130 8.76 -3.44 22.90
N GLU A 131 9.61 -2.69 23.59
CA GLU A 131 9.27 -2.13 24.91
C GLU A 131 8.11 -1.14 24.80
N MET A 132 8.08 -0.34 23.74
CA MET A 132 7.17 0.81 23.59
C MET A 132 5.82 0.47 22.95
N ALA A 133 5.74 -0.53 22.08
CA ALA A 133 4.55 -0.82 21.28
C ALA A 133 4.35 -2.32 21.03
N ASN A 134 3.12 -2.70 20.70
CA ASN A 134 2.78 -4.01 20.16
C ASN A 134 2.79 -3.98 18.63
N LEU A 135 3.08 -5.10 17.97
CA LEU A 135 2.98 -5.23 16.52
C LEU A 135 1.76 -6.07 16.12
N VAL A 136 0.89 -5.50 15.29
CA VAL A 136 -0.27 -6.18 14.71
C VAL A 136 -0.16 -6.13 13.19
N VAL A 137 -0.14 -7.29 12.55
CA VAL A 137 -0.07 -7.41 11.09
C VAL A 137 -1.28 -8.18 10.56
N VAL A 138 -1.97 -7.62 9.57
CA VAL A 138 -3.05 -8.27 8.84
C VAL A 138 -2.53 -8.61 7.45
N ALA A 139 -2.17 -9.87 7.21
CA ALA A 139 -1.58 -10.29 5.94
C ALA A 139 -1.74 -11.78 5.67
N GLY A 140 -2.21 -12.12 4.45
CA GLY A 140 -2.26 -13.50 3.95
C GLY A 140 -3.00 -14.49 4.85
N TYR A 141 -2.68 -15.77 4.69
CA TYR A 141 -3.08 -16.84 5.63
C TYR A 141 -1.94 -17.18 6.58
N ASN A 142 -2.24 -17.76 7.74
CA ASN A 142 -1.23 -18.20 8.70
C ASN A 142 -0.80 -19.69 8.55
N ASP A 143 -1.39 -20.44 7.63
CA ASP A 143 -1.01 -21.82 7.29
C ASP A 143 -0.73 -21.93 5.78
N VAL A 144 0.45 -22.48 5.44
CA VAL A 144 0.89 -22.76 4.06
C VAL A 144 -0.11 -23.60 3.28
N LYS A 145 -0.85 -24.50 3.94
CA LYS A 145 -1.84 -25.38 3.31
C LYS A 145 -3.03 -24.64 2.73
N ARG A 146 -3.24 -23.39 3.15
CA ARG A 146 -4.36 -22.54 2.71
C ARG A 146 -4.01 -21.67 1.51
N SER A 147 -2.73 -21.59 1.13
CA SER A 147 -2.28 -20.84 -0.03
C SER A 147 -1.87 -21.77 -1.17
N SER A 148 -2.21 -21.37 -2.39
CA SER A 148 -1.69 -21.94 -3.62
C SER A 148 -0.67 -21.03 -4.31
N ASP A 149 -0.44 -19.83 -3.75
CA ASP A 149 0.51 -18.86 -4.27
C ASP A 149 1.90 -19.12 -3.71
N ARG A 150 2.90 -19.24 -4.60
CA ARG A 150 4.26 -19.61 -4.20
C ARG A 150 4.96 -18.51 -3.39
N GLU A 151 4.69 -17.24 -3.67
CA GLU A 151 5.30 -16.14 -2.92
C GLU A 151 4.68 -16.04 -1.53
N GLU A 152 3.36 -16.17 -1.42
CA GLU A 152 2.66 -16.19 -0.14
C GLU A 152 3.13 -17.36 0.73
N ILE A 153 3.24 -18.59 0.18
CA ILE A 153 3.76 -19.75 0.93
C ILE A 153 5.15 -19.47 1.52
N GLN A 154 6.07 -18.91 0.72
CA GLN A 154 7.43 -18.58 1.19
C GLN A 154 7.41 -17.51 2.29
N GLU A 155 6.56 -16.49 2.15
CA GLU A 155 6.42 -15.44 3.16
C GLU A 155 5.74 -15.96 4.44
N ILE A 156 4.82 -16.93 4.35
CA ILE A 156 4.24 -17.63 5.52
C ILE A 156 5.33 -18.39 6.27
N GLU A 157 6.15 -19.19 5.58
CA GLU A 157 7.25 -19.94 6.18
C GLU A 157 8.23 -19.00 6.90
N LYS A 158 8.63 -17.92 6.22
CA LYS A 158 9.49 -16.88 6.79
C LYS A 158 8.86 -16.21 8.01
N MET A 159 7.56 -15.91 7.97
CA MET A 159 6.83 -15.32 9.11
C MET A 159 6.92 -16.22 10.35
N HIS A 160 6.66 -17.53 10.19
CA HIS A 160 6.79 -18.51 11.28
C HIS A 160 8.22 -18.61 11.83
N GLU A 161 9.22 -18.59 10.95
CA GLU A 161 10.63 -18.57 11.35
C GLU A 161 10.98 -17.34 12.18
N LEU A 162 10.53 -16.16 11.76
CA LEU A 162 10.77 -14.89 12.46
C LEU A 162 10.10 -14.87 13.85
N ILE A 163 8.85 -15.34 13.95
CA ILE A 163 8.12 -15.44 15.23
C ILE A 163 8.91 -16.27 16.23
N LYS A 164 9.42 -17.43 15.80
CA LYS A 164 10.24 -18.32 16.62
C LYS A 164 11.60 -17.71 16.97
N THR A 165 12.28 -17.14 15.98
CA THR A 165 13.64 -16.58 16.12
C THR A 165 13.69 -15.43 17.11
N TYR A 166 12.71 -14.51 17.06
CA TYR A 166 12.67 -13.33 17.92
C TYR A 166 11.79 -13.49 19.16
N ASN A 167 11.20 -14.68 19.37
CA ASN A 167 10.25 -14.98 20.44
C ASN A 167 9.20 -13.86 20.59
N LEU A 168 8.36 -13.71 19.57
CA LEU A 168 7.47 -12.55 19.42
C LEU A 168 6.15 -12.65 20.18
N PHE A 169 5.79 -13.83 20.69
CA PHE A 169 4.57 -14.00 21.47
C PHE A 169 4.54 -13.07 22.70
N GLY A 170 3.36 -12.54 23.01
CA GLY A 170 3.15 -11.51 24.02
C GLY A 170 3.28 -10.07 23.50
N GLN A 171 3.88 -9.86 22.32
CA GLN A 171 4.11 -8.54 21.72
C GLN A 171 3.68 -8.45 20.24
N PHE A 172 3.21 -9.57 19.68
CA PHE A 172 2.92 -9.71 18.26
C PHE A 172 1.61 -10.45 18.02
N ARG A 173 0.83 -9.94 17.08
CA ARG A 173 -0.42 -10.52 16.62
C ARG A 173 -0.44 -10.54 15.09
N TRP A 174 -0.49 -11.73 14.51
CA TRP A 174 -0.71 -11.94 13.09
C TRP A 174 -2.16 -12.33 12.84
N ILE A 175 -2.86 -11.53 12.06
CA ILE A 175 -4.26 -11.73 11.68
C ILE A 175 -4.30 -12.10 10.19
N SER A 176 -5.08 -13.13 9.86
CA SER A 176 -5.33 -13.55 8.48
C SER A 176 -6.14 -12.48 7.72
N ALA A 177 -6.05 -12.51 6.40
CA ALA A 177 -6.62 -11.49 5.50
C ALA A 177 -8.09 -11.13 5.83
N GLN A 178 -8.36 -9.84 5.91
CA GLN A 178 -9.67 -9.30 6.29
C GLN A 178 -10.44 -8.79 5.07
N THR A 179 -11.61 -9.38 4.80
CA THR A 179 -12.41 -9.07 3.59
C THR A 179 -13.52 -8.04 3.83
N ASN A 180 -13.89 -7.80 5.10
CA ASN A 180 -14.97 -6.87 5.45
C ASN A 180 -14.45 -5.44 5.59
N ARG A 181 -14.69 -4.61 4.57
CA ARG A 181 -14.22 -3.21 4.55
C ARG A 181 -14.77 -2.34 5.68
N ALA A 182 -16.02 -2.55 6.11
CA ALA A 182 -16.61 -1.79 7.21
C ALA A 182 -15.89 -2.09 8.53
N ARG A 183 -15.60 -3.37 8.80
CA ARG A 183 -14.77 -3.78 9.94
C ARG A 183 -13.34 -3.26 9.82
N ASN A 184 -12.75 -3.26 8.63
CA ASN A 184 -11.40 -2.73 8.41
C ASN A 184 -11.33 -1.21 8.69
N GLY A 185 -12.33 -0.44 8.26
CA GLY A 185 -12.43 0.99 8.59
C GLY A 185 -12.49 1.21 10.11
N GLU A 186 -13.29 0.42 10.82
CA GLU A 186 -13.36 0.51 12.28
C GLU A 186 -12.08 0.01 12.96
N LEU A 187 -11.39 -0.98 12.40
CA LEU A 187 -10.09 -1.45 12.89
C LEU A 187 -9.06 -0.32 12.85
N TYR A 188 -8.90 0.39 11.73
CA TYR A 188 -8.00 1.56 11.67
C TYR A 188 -8.31 2.60 12.76
N ARG A 189 -9.59 2.91 12.99
CA ARG A 189 -10.02 3.85 14.04
C ARG A 189 -9.79 3.30 15.45
N TYR A 190 -9.95 1.99 15.66
CA TYR A 190 -9.64 1.34 16.92
C TYR A 190 -8.14 1.42 17.23
N ILE A 191 -7.28 1.19 16.23
CA ILE A 191 -5.83 1.39 16.38
C ILE A 191 -5.52 2.85 16.73
N ALA A 192 -6.20 3.82 16.10
CA ALA A 192 -6.07 5.24 16.43
C ALA A 192 -6.46 5.56 17.89
N ASP A 193 -7.50 4.91 18.44
CA ASP A 193 -7.87 5.07 19.86
C ASP A 193 -6.73 4.60 20.81
N THR A 194 -5.90 3.64 20.40
CA THR A 194 -4.71 3.19 21.15
C THR A 194 -3.49 4.12 20.99
N GLN A 195 -3.64 5.25 20.30
CA GLN A 195 -2.52 6.11 19.86
C GLN A 195 -1.44 5.32 19.08
N GLY A 196 -1.90 4.32 18.33
CA GLY A 196 -1.07 3.50 17.46
C GLY A 196 -0.60 4.25 16.20
N VAL A 197 0.04 3.52 15.30
CA VAL A 197 0.53 4.03 14.00
C VAL A 197 0.29 3.00 12.90
N PHE A 198 0.19 3.45 11.65
CA PHE A 198 0.21 2.58 10.48
C PHE A 198 1.62 2.50 9.89
N VAL A 199 2.06 1.31 9.52
CA VAL A 199 3.35 1.10 8.84
C VAL A 199 3.13 0.36 7.53
N GLN A 200 3.66 0.93 6.45
CA GLN A 200 3.66 0.34 5.11
C GLN A 200 5.13 0.11 4.71
N PRO A 201 5.64 -1.14 4.76
CA PRO A 201 7.08 -1.44 4.66
C PRO A 201 7.53 -1.95 3.28
N ALA A 202 6.72 -1.81 2.22
CA ALA A 202 7.02 -2.44 0.94
C ALA A 202 8.35 -1.96 0.34
N PHE A 203 9.06 -2.88 -0.33
CA PHE A 203 10.25 -2.52 -1.13
C PHE A 203 9.93 -1.54 -2.25
N TYR A 204 8.70 -1.61 -2.77
CA TYR A 204 8.15 -0.64 -3.71
C TYR A 204 6.62 -0.65 -3.58
N GLU A 205 6.00 0.52 -3.55
CA GLU A 205 4.54 0.65 -3.50
C GLU A 205 4.08 1.57 -4.63
N ALA A 206 3.30 1.07 -5.58
CA ALA A 206 2.92 1.86 -6.76
C ALA A 206 2.09 3.10 -6.38
N PHE A 207 1.15 2.94 -5.44
CA PHE A 207 0.36 4.03 -4.89
C PHE A 207 0.21 3.93 -3.37
N GLY A 208 -0.39 2.84 -2.88
CA GLY A 208 -0.62 2.62 -1.45
C GLY A 208 -1.98 3.11 -0.95
N LEU A 209 -3.07 2.47 -1.40
CA LEU A 209 -4.42 2.79 -0.89
C LEU A 209 -4.52 2.67 0.63
N THR A 210 -3.82 1.72 1.25
CA THR A 210 -3.82 1.55 2.70
C THR A 210 -3.19 2.73 3.44
N VAL A 211 -2.24 3.45 2.82
CA VAL A 211 -1.70 4.72 3.33
C VAL A 211 -2.81 5.78 3.34
N VAL A 212 -3.55 5.90 2.24
CA VAL A 212 -4.70 6.82 2.15
C VAL A 212 -5.78 6.46 3.17
N GLU A 213 -6.14 5.19 3.30
CA GLU A 213 -7.13 4.70 4.28
C GLU A 213 -6.72 5.02 5.72
N ALA A 214 -5.47 4.71 6.11
CA ALA A 214 -4.94 5.00 7.44
C ALA A 214 -4.97 6.51 7.74
N MET A 215 -4.46 7.33 6.82
CA MET A 215 -4.46 8.78 6.97
C MET A 215 -5.89 9.36 7.02
N THR A 216 -6.84 8.80 6.25
CA THR A 216 -8.27 9.19 6.27
C THR A 216 -8.91 8.90 7.62
N CYS A 217 -8.50 7.83 8.30
CA CYS A 217 -8.96 7.50 9.64
C CYS A 217 -8.26 8.32 10.74
N GLY A 218 -7.28 9.17 10.40
CA GLY A 218 -6.48 9.95 11.35
C GLY A 218 -5.38 9.13 12.03
N LEU A 219 -4.91 8.04 11.41
CA LEU A 219 -3.83 7.22 11.96
C LEU A 219 -2.47 7.71 11.42
N PRO A 220 -1.55 8.22 12.26
CA PRO A 220 -0.21 8.58 11.85
C PRO A 220 0.47 7.45 11.08
N THR A 221 1.00 7.77 9.91
CA THR A 221 1.45 6.76 8.94
C THR A 221 2.94 6.88 8.63
N PHE A 222 3.62 5.74 8.63
CA PHE A 222 5.00 5.54 8.21
C PHE A 222 4.96 4.69 6.95
N ALA A 223 5.44 5.20 5.82
CA ALA A 223 5.38 4.47 4.55
C ALA A 223 6.71 4.47 3.82
N THR A 224 6.88 3.49 2.93
CA THR A 224 8.07 3.39 2.09
C THR A 224 8.31 4.67 1.30
N LEU A 225 9.57 5.09 1.18
CA LEU A 225 9.96 6.19 0.29
C LEU A 225 10.05 5.77 -1.19
N HIS A 226 9.85 4.49 -1.50
CA HIS A 226 9.95 3.95 -2.86
C HIS A 226 8.58 3.79 -3.52
N GLY A 227 8.24 4.74 -4.39
CA GLY A 227 7.00 4.72 -5.17
C GLY A 227 5.98 5.76 -4.69
N GLY A 228 4.69 5.49 -4.90
CA GLY A 228 3.59 6.44 -4.67
C GLY A 228 3.51 7.06 -3.27
N PRO A 229 3.76 6.33 -2.16
CA PRO A 229 3.69 6.92 -0.83
C PRO A 229 4.65 8.09 -0.60
N ALA A 230 5.77 8.15 -1.33
CA ALA A 230 6.72 9.25 -1.29
C ALA A 230 6.13 10.61 -1.72
N GLU A 231 5.07 10.57 -2.54
CA GLU A 231 4.30 11.74 -2.94
C GLU A 231 3.07 11.95 -2.06
N ILE A 232 2.49 10.88 -1.51
CA ILE A 232 1.31 10.98 -0.63
C ILE A 232 1.68 11.69 0.67
N ILE A 233 2.81 11.33 1.28
CA ILE A 233 3.24 11.84 2.59
C ILE A 233 4.21 13.01 2.43
N GLU A 234 3.97 14.05 3.23
CA GLU A 234 4.95 15.09 3.51
C GLU A 234 5.67 14.75 4.82
N HIS A 235 6.94 14.31 4.71
CA HIS A 235 7.72 13.81 5.84
C HIS A 235 7.77 14.80 7.00
N GLY A 236 7.37 14.33 8.20
CA GLY A 236 7.32 15.12 9.43
C GLY A 236 6.11 16.05 9.56
N ILE A 237 5.26 16.13 8.52
CA ILE A 237 4.06 16.99 8.49
C ILE A 237 2.80 16.14 8.48
N SER A 238 2.62 15.30 7.46
CA SER A 238 1.43 14.46 7.29
C SER A 238 1.68 12.97 7.55
N GLY A 239 2.89 12.61 7.95
CA GLY A 239 3.37 11.25 8.14
C GLY A 239 4.89 11.18 8.06
N PHE A 240 5.45 9.98 7.96
CA PHE A 240 6.89 9.77 7.85
C PHE A 240 7.24 8.81 6.71
N HIS A 241 8.37 9.08 6.09
CA HIS A 241 9.00 8.16 5.14
C HIS A 241 9.97 7.23 5.88
N ILE A 242 9.95 5.96 5.51
CA ILE A 242 10.89 4.93 5.95
C ILE A 242 11.54 4.26 4.73
N ASP A 243 12.79 3.82 4.88
CA ASP A 243 13.48 3.06 3.84
C ASP A 243 13.48 1.56 4.18
N PRO A 244 12.76 0.71 3.42
CA PRO A 244 12.73 -0.74 3.65
C PRO A 244 14.11 -1.42 3.48
N TYR A 245 15.07 -0.77 2.81
CA TYR A 245 16.43 -1.28 2.68
C TYR A 245 17.33 -0.93 3.87
N HIS A 246 16.86 -0.07 4.78
CA HIS A 246 17.57 0.34 5.99
C HIS A 246 16.69 0.12 7.24
N PRO A 247 16.36 -1.13 7.60
CA PRO A 247 15.39 -1.44 8.65
C PRO A 247 15.75 -0.86 10.02
N ASP A 248 17.03 -0.80 10.38
CA ASP A 248 17.45 -0.22 11.66
C ASP A 248 17.16 1.30 11.74
N GLN A 249 17.26 2.00 10.60
CA GLN A 249 16.90 3.42 10.51
C GLN A 249 15.38 3.58 10.57
N ALA A 250 14.62 2.72 9.86
CA ALA A 250 13.15 2.71 9.93
C ALA A 250 12.64 2.46 11.36
N ALA A 251 13.27 1.53 12.09
CA ALA A 251 12.97 1.29 13.50
C ALA A 251 13.27 2.52 14.37
N SER A 252 14.41 3.19 14.12
CA SER A 252 14.80 4.40 14.84
C SER A 252 13.77 5.53 14.66
N VAL A 253 13.25 5.72 13.45
CA VAL A 253 12.20 6.72 13.16
C VAL A 253 10.92 6.45 13.95
N LEU A 254 10.51 5.17 14.08
CA LEU A 254 9.37 4.77 14.91
C LEU A 254 9.63 5.00 16.40
N VAL A 255 10.81 4.63 16.89
CA VAL A 255 11.22 4.85 18.29
C VAL A 255 11.19 6.35 18.62
N ASP A 256 11.81 7.19 17.79
CA ASP A 256 11.85 8.65 17.97
C ASP A 256 10.44 9.24 18.01
N PHE A 257 9.54 8.77 17.14
CA PHE A 257 8.15 9.19 17.15
C PHE A 257 7.45 8.85 18.47
N PHE A 258 7.51 7.59 18.93
CA PHE A 258 6.88 7.21 20.19
C PHE A 258 7.52 7.91 21.40
N GLU A 259 8.83 8.15 21.39
CA GLU A 259 9.49 8.90 22.45
C GLU A 259 9.02 10.37 22.49
N LYS A 260 8.82 10.96 21.31
CA LYS A 260 8.30 12.32 21.21
C LYS A 260 6.84 12.40 21.66
N CYS A 261 5.99 11.44 21.27
CA CYS A 261 4.61 11.34 21.76
C CYS A 261 4.54 11.15 23.28
N LYS A 262 5.51 10.42 23.88
CA LYS A 262 5.58 10.29 25.35
C LYS A 262 5.98 11.58 26.05
N LYS A 263 6.85 12.39 25.43
CA LYS A 263 7.29 13.69 25.97
C LYS A 263 6.25 14.80 25.75
N ASP A 264 5.58 14.77 24.61
CA ASP A 264 4.53 15.69 24.19
C ASP A 264 3.33 14.90 23.64
N PRO A 265 2.32 14.60 24.48
CA PRO A 265 1.14 13.86 24.06
C PRO A 265 0.36 14.51 22.92
N GLY A 266 0.50 15.82 22.71
CA GLY A 266 -0.14 16.52 21.60
C GLY A 266 0.49 16.20 20.23
N TYR A 267 1.73 15.69 20.22
CA TYR A 267 2.46 15.44 18.97
C TYR A 267 1.79 14.40 18.07
N TRP A 268 1.20 13.35 18.65
CA TRP A 268 0.47 12.33 17.88
C TRP A 268 -0.70 12.97 17.11
N THR A 269 -1.47 13.84 17.78
CA THR A 269 -2.60 14.56 17.19
C THR A 269 -2.15 15.51 16.08
N VAL A 270 -1.00 16.19 16.24
CA VAL A 270 -0.46 17.06 15.19
C VAL A 270 -0.20 16.29 13.89
N ILE A 271 0.38 15.10 13.97
CA ILE A 271 0.63 14.26 12.78
C ILE A 271 -0.68 13.69 12.22
N SER A 272 -1.60 13.28 13.09
CA SER A 272 -2.95 12.83 12.70
C SER A 272 -3.70 13.89 11.90
N ASP A 273 -3.78 15.12 12.40
CA ASP A 273 -4.43 16.26 11.75
C ASP A 273 -3.73 16.64 10.44
N GLY A 274 -2.40 16.56 10.40
CA GLY A 274 -1.61 16.75 9.19
C GLY A 274 -1.96 15.72 8.11
N GLY A 275 -2.11 14.45 8.49
CA GLY A 275 -2.56 13.37 7.61
C GLY A 275 -3.96 13.60 7.05
N LEU A 276 -4.92 13.95 7.91
CA LEU A 276 -6.30 14.27 7.52
C LEU A 276 -6.36 15.41 6.51
N ARG A 277 -5.66 16.52 6.80
CA ARG A 277 -5.59 17.69 5.91
C ARG A 277 -5.04 17.31 4.54
N ARG A 278 -3.95 16.55 4.50
CA ARG A 278 -3.31 16.08 3.26
C ARG A 278 -4.30 15.26 2.39
N ILE A 279 -5.08 14.37 3.00
CA ILE A 279 -6.09 13.58 2.27
C ILE A 279 -7.19 14.46 1.70
N TYR A 280 -7.79 15.35 2.51
CA TYR A 280 -8.90 16.18 2.05
C TYR A 280 -8.51 17.14 0.92
N GLU A 281 -7.26 17.60 0.88
CA GLU A 281 -6.77 18.49 -0.17
C GLU A 281 -6.45 17.79 -1.49
N ARG A 282 -6.08 16.49 -1.47
CA ARG A 282 -5.45 15.83 -2.63
C ARG A 282 -6.10 14.50 -3.06
N TYR A 283 -6.63 13.71 -2.14
CA TYR A 283 -6.95 12.29 -2.35
C TYR A 283 -8.42 11.97 -2.05
N THR A 284 -9.34 12.50 -2.87
CA THR A 284 -10.78 12.26 -2.71
C THR A 284 -11.45 11.82 -4.02
N TRP A 285 -12.44 10.92 -3.92
CA TRP A 285 -13.20 10.44 -5.10
C TRP A 285 -14.02 11.54 -5.79
N LYS A 286 -14.36 12.60 -5.06
CA LYS A 286 -15.04 13.78 -5.62
C LYS A 286 -14.14 14.47 -6.65
N ILE A 287 -12.92 14.83 -6.26
CA ILE A 287 -11.92 15.46 -7.15
C ILE A 287 -11.60 14.53 -8.33
N TYR A 288 -11.47 13.22 -8.07
CA TYR A 288 -11.22 12.23 -9.10
C TYR A 288 -12.30 12.23 -10.19
N SER A 289 -13.58 12.16 -9.79
CA SER A 289 -14.70 12.04 -10.72
C SER A 289 -14.88 13.27 -11.60
N GLU A 290 -14.76 14.47 -11.01
CA GLU A 290 -14.88 15.74 -11.74
C GLU A 290 -13.80 15.86 -12.83
N ARG A 291 -12.55 15.52 -12.49
CA ARG A 291 -11.43 15.52 -13.46
C ARG A 291 -11.61 14.47 -14.55
N LEU A 292 -11.97 13.24 -14.18
CA LEU A 292 -12.13 12.15 -15.15
C LEU A 292 -13.15 12.49 -16.24
N LEU A 293 -14.31 13.05 -15.86
CA LEU A 293 -15.35 13.43 -16.82
C LEU A 293 -14.88 14.53 -17.78
N THR A 294 -14.12 15.51 -17.28
CA THR A 294 -13.55 16.56 -18.12
C THR A 294 -12.54 15.98 -19.11
N LEU A 295 -11.62 15.12 -18.65
CA LEU A 295 -10.65 14.46 -19.51
C LEU A 295 -11.33 13.61 -20.59
N ALA A 296 -12.35 12.83 -20.22
CA ALA A 296 -13.09 12.02 -21.18
C ALA A 296 -13.69 12.88 -22.31
N GLY A 297 -14.24 14.05 -21.99
CA GLY A 297 -14.75 15.00 -22.99
C GLY A 297 -13.64 15.54 -23.91
N VAL A 298 -12.54 16.04 -23.32
CA VAL A 298 -11.41 16.63 -24.06
C VAL A 298 -10.75 15.61 -24.98
N TYR A 299 -10.42 14.42 -24.47
CA TYR A 299 -9.75 13.38 -25.26
C TYR A 299 -10.65 12.74 -26.30
N SER A 300 -11.97 12.70 -26.07
CA SER A 300 -12.92 12.25 -27.10
C SER A 300 -12.93 13.19 -28.30
N PHE A 301 -12.91 14.51 -28.06
CA PHE A 301 -12.77 15.50 -29.12
C PHE A 301 -11.41 15.38 -29.82
N TRP A 302 -10.32 15.31 -29.04
CA TRP A 302 -8.96 15.19 -29.59
C TRP A 302 -8.77 13.94 -30.45
N LYS A 303 -9.39 12.81 -30.08
CA LYS A 303 -9.36 11.56 -30.85
C LYS A 303 -9.94 11.73 -32.26
N TYR A 304 -10.97 12.57 -32.41
CA TYR A 304 -11.55 12.86 -33.72
C TYR A 304 -10.61 13.73 -34.56
N VAL A 305 -10.04 14.78 -33.95
CA VAL A 305 -9.14 15.74 -34.62
C VAL A 305 -7.83 15.08 -35.07
N SER A 306 -7.20 14.28 -34.19
CA SER A 306 -5.88 13.65 -34.43
C SER A 306 -5.95 12.31 -35.18
N LYS A 307 -7.12 11.92 -35.71
CA LYS A 307 -7.35 10.57 -36.26
C LYS A 307 -6.41 10.19 -37.41
N LEU A 308 -6.09 11.15 -38.29
CA LEU A 308 -5.22 10.90 -39.44
C LEU A 308 -3.78 10.63 -39.00
N GLU A 309 -3.25 11.44 -38.08
CA GLU A 309 -1.90 11.30 -37.53
C GLU A 309 -1.73 10.00 -36.73
N ARG A 310 -2.75 9.58 -35.99
CA ARG A 310 -2.71 8.33 -35.21
C ARG A 310 -2.81 7.05 -36.06
N ARG A 311 -3.07 7.15 -37.37
CA ARG A 311 -3.31 5.97 -38.24
C ARG A 311 -2.07 5.09 -38.37
N GLU A 312 -0.89 5.67 -38.51
CA GLU A 312 0.37 4.94 -38.66
C GLU A 312 0.72 4.19 -37.37
N THR A 313 0.69 4.90 -36.24
CA THR A 313 0.86 4.31 -34.90
C THR A 313 -0.11 3.17 -34.65
N ARG A 314 -1.39 3.32 -35.05
CA ARG A 314 -2.38 2.26 -34.93
C ARG A 314 -1.97 1.00 -35.71
N ARG A 315 -1.53 1.13 -36.96
CA ARG A 315 -1.09 -0.04 -37.76
C ARG A 315 0.17 -0.69 -37.18
N TYR A 316 1.10 0.11 -36.67
CA TYR A 316 2.28 -0.41 -35.97
C TYR A 316 1.91 -1.22 -34.73
N LEU A 317 0.97 -0.73 -33.91
CA LEU A 317 0.50 -1.42 -32.71
C LEU A 317 -0.29 -2.70 -33.05
N GLU A 318 -1.12 -2.68 -34.10
CA GLU A 318 -1.81 -3.87 -34.61
C GLU A 318 -0.80 -4.95 -35.04
N MET A 319 0.23 -4.57 -35.80
CA MET A 319 1.31 -5.48 -36.19
C MET A 319 2.04 -6.05 -34.97
N PHE A 320 2.43 -5.20 -34.01
CA PHE A 320 3.13 -5.63 -32.80
C PHE A 320 2.27 -6.60 -31.96
N TYR A 321 0.97 -6.33 -31.81
CA TYR A 321 0.06 -7.23 -31.13
C TYR A 321 -0.03 -8.60 -31.85
N ILE A 322 -0.27 -8.59 -33.16
CA ILE A 322 -0.50 -9.80 -33.95
C ILE A 322 0.75 -10.68 -34.03
N LEU A 323 1.91 -10.08 -34.31
CA LEU A 323 3.15 -10.80 -34.62
C LEU A 323 4.07 -11.01 -33.42
N LYS A 324 3.86 -10.32 -32.30
CA LYS A 324 4.70 -10.45 -31.10
C LYS A 324 3.93 -10.86 -29.87
N PHE A 325 2.94 -10.06 -29.46
CA PHE A 325 2.22 -10.32 -28.21
C PHE A 325 1.43 -11.64 -28.28
N ARG A 326 0.68 -11.86 -29.36
CA ARG A 326 -0.16 -13.04 -29.53
C ARG A 326 0.65 -14.35 -29.49
N ASP A 327 1.82 -14.39 -30.11
CA ASP A 327 2.64 -15.59 -30.13
C ASP A 327 3.32 -15.87 -28.79
N LEU A 328 3.73 -14.81 -28.06
CA LEU A 328 4.17 -14.96 -26.68
C LEU A 328 3.05 -15.47 -25.77
N ALA A 329 1.84 -14.91 -25.88
CA ALA A 329 0.70 -15.32 -25.08
C ALA A 329 0.33 -16.80 -25.27
N LYS A 330 0.44 -17.34 -26.50
CA LYS A 330 0.23 -18.77 -26.77
C LYS A 330 1.23 -19.69 -26.09
N SER A 331 2.44 -19.20 -25.79
CA SER A 331 3.48 -19.99 -25.14
C SER A 331 3.30 -20.11 -23.62
N VAL A 332 2.39 -19.31 -23.04
CA VAL A 332 2.04 -19.41 -21.62
C VAL A 332 1.17 -20.65 -21.42
N PRO A 333 1.57 -21.59 -20.55
CA PRO A 333 0.76 -22.77 -20.24
C PRO A 333 -0.64 -22.37 -19.76
N LEU A 334 -1.66 -23.03 -20.31
CA LEU A 334 -3.03 -22.85 -19.85
C LEU A 334 -3.17 -23.40 -18.43
N ALA A 335 -4.05 -22.78 -17.63
CA ALA A 335 -4.48 -23.39 -16.39
C ALA A 335 -5.11 -24.75 -16.69
N VAL A 336 -4.72 -25.76 -15.93
CA VAL A 336 -5.33 -27.09 -15.97
C VAL A 336 -6.27 -27.13 -14.78
N ASP A 337 -7.56 -27.33 -15.03
CA ASP A 337 -8.49 -27.61 -13.95
C ASP A 337 -8.08 -28.95 -13.32
N ASP A 338 -7.89 -28.97 -12.00
CA ASP A 338 -7.69 -30.23 -11.29
C ASP A 338 -8.94 -31.09 -11.52
N VAL A 339 -8.77 -32.21 -12.23
CA VAL A 339 -9.79 -33.24 -12.35
C VAL A 339 -9.94 -33.85 -10.96
N GLN A 340 -10.90 -33.36 -10.19
CA GLN A 340 -11.32 -33.96 -8.91
C GLN A 340 -11.96 -35.33 -9.12
#